data_AF-A0A0G0ZE39-F1
#
_entry.id   AF-A0A0G0ZE39-F1
#
_cell.length_a   1.000
_cell.length_b   1.000
_cell.length_c   1.000
_cell.angle_alpha   90.00
_cell.angle_beta   90.00
_cell.angle_gamma   90.00
#
_symmetry.space_group_name_H-M   'P 1'
#
loop_
_entity.id
_entity.type
_entity.pdbx_description
1 polymer ?
#
loop_
_entity_poly.entity_id
_entity_poly.type
_entity_poly.pdbx_seq_one_letter_code
_entity_poly.pdbx_strand_id
1 'polypeptide(L)' 'MQKFFLYARKSTDVEDKQVLSIEAQLTELRDYAKRENLNIAFEFIEKQSAKVPGRPIFNKLLNE' A
#
# COMPACT_ATOMS: atom_id res chain seq x y z
N MET A 1 17.29 -13.57 6.27
CA MET A 1 16.65 -12.76 5.22
C MET A 1 15.84 -11.66 5.88
N GLN A 2 16.08 -10.41 5.49
CA GLN A 2 15.27 -9.28 5.95
C GLN A 2 13.88 -9.36 5.32
N LYS A 3 12.83 -9.19 6.13
CA LYS A 3 11.44 -9.20 5.68
C LYS A 3 10.94 -7.77 5.57
N PHE A 4 10.11 -7.51 4.58
CA PHE A 4 9.55 -6.19 4.29
C PHE A 4 8.02 -6.27 4.28
N PHE A 5 7.38 -5.16 4.64
CA PHE A 5 5.95 -4.98 4.43
C PHE A 5 5.74 -4.07 3.22
N LEU A 6 4.75 -4.41 2.40
CA LEU A 6 4.30 -3.60 1.28
C LEU A 6 3.01 -2.89 1.70
N TYR A 7 2.98 -1.57 1.63
CA TYR A 7 1.81 -0.77 1.98
C TYR A 7 1.44 0.17 0.83
N ALA A 8 0.23 0.03 0.30
CA ALA A 8 -0.32 0.88 -0.76
C ALA A 8 -1.56 1.63 -0.25
N ARG A 9 -1.67 2.93 -0.56
CA ARG A 9 -2.78 3.77 -0.09
C ARG A 9 -3.37 4.62 -1.22
N LYS A 10 -4.70 4.79 -1.18
CA LYS A 10 -5.45 5.74 -2.03
C LYS A 10 -6.23 6.72 -1.16
N SER A 11 -6.17 8.00 -1.53
CA SER A 11 -6.80 9.10 -0.77
C SER A 11 -8.25 9.41 -1.18
N THR A 12 -8.86 8.61 -2.05
CA THR A 12 -10.25 8.78 -2.52
C THR A 12 -10.94 7.44 -2.75
N ASP A 13 -12.24 7.38 -2.42
CA ASP A 13 -13.10 6.23 -2.74
C ASP A 13 -13.63 6.26 -4.19
N VAL A 14 -13.40 7.37 -4.91
CA VAL A 14 -13.84 7.53 -6.30
C VAL A 14 -12.75 7.04 -7.26
N GLU A 15 -13.11 6.19 -8.22
CA GLU A 15 -12.21 5.67 -9.26
C GLU A 15 -11.76 6.76 -10.25
N ASP A 16 -12.63 7.73 -10.54
CA ASP A 16 -12.52 8.60 -11.73
C ASP A 16 -11.52 9.77 -11.69
N LYS A 17 -10.80 10.03 -10.58
CA LYS A 17 -9.99 11.27 -10.44
C LYS A 17 -8.55 11.10 -9.96
N GLN A 18 -7.96 9.90 -10.04
CA GLN A 18 -6.58 9.69 -9.57
C GLN A 18 -5.65 9.05 -10.61
N VAL A 19 -4.36 9.40 -10.49
CA VAL A 19 -3.30 9.11 -11.46
C VAL A 19 -2.98 7.62 -11.59
N LEU A 20 -3.16 6.81 -10.54
CA LEU A 20 -2.98 5.35 -10.56
C LEU A 20 -3.98 4.65 -9.62
N SER A 21 -4.58 3.53 -10.08
CA SER A 21 -5.39 2.66 -9.22
C SER A 21 -4.51 1.98 -8.16
N ILE A 22 -5.10 1.53 -7.04
CA ILE A 22 -4.36 0.75 -6.03
C ILE A 22 -3.73 -0.50 -6.66
N GLU A 23 -4.42 -1.13 -7.60
CA GLU A 23 -3.91 -2.31 -8.29
C GLU A 23 -2.64 -2.01 -9.10
N ALA A 24 -2.59 -0.84 -9.75
CA ALA A 24 -1.40 -0.39 -10.45
C ALA A 24 -0.22 -0.14 -9.48
N GLN A 25 -0.48 0.48 -8.32
CA GLN A 25 0.55 0.65 -7.28
C GLN A 25 1.07 -0.69 -6.75
N LEU A 26 0.17 -1.65 -6.47
CA LEU A 26 0.56 -2.99 -6.01
C LEU A 26 1.40 -3.72 -7.05
N THR A 27 1.03 -3.60 -8.33
CA THR A 27 1.78 -4.22 -9.43
C THR A 27 3.19 -3.67 -9.50
N GLU A 28 3.36 -2.35 -9.49
CA GLU A 28 4.67 -1.70 -9.51
C GLU A 28 5.53 -2.09 -8.29
N LEU A 29 4.94 -2.09 -7.09
CA LEU A 29 5.65 -2.44 -5.85
C LEU A 29 6.05 -3.92 -5.81
N ARG A 30 5.21 -4.83 -6.32
CA ARG A 30 5.54 -6.26 -6.44
C ARG A 30 6.67 -6.48 -7.44
N ASP A 31 6.66 -5.78 -8.56
CA ASP A 31 7.71 -5.89 -9.57
C ASP A 31 9.04 -5.30 -9.07
N TYR A 32 8.98 -4.19 -8.34
CA TYR A 32 10.13 -3.64 -7.62
C TYR A 32 10.68 -4.67 -6.62
N ALA A 33 9.84 -5.27 -5.79
CA ALA A 33 10.26 -6.25 -4.80
C ALA A 33 10.93 -7.49 -5.45
N LYS A 34 10.38 -7.98 -6.56
CA LYS A 34 11.00 -9.08 -7.33
C LYS A 34 12.36 -8.67 -7.90
N ARG A 35 12.45 -7.48 -8.51
CA ARG A 35 13.69 -6.98 -9.13
C ARG A 35 14.81 -6.78 -8.12
N GLU A 36 14.47 -6.31 -6.93
CA GLU A 36 15.42 -6.07 -5.82
C GLU A 36 15.58 -7.28 -4.89
N ASN A 37 14.95 -8.42 -5.21
CA ASN A 37 14.97 -9.64 -4.40
C ASN A 37 14.55 -9.42 -2.94
N LEU A 38 13.55 -8.55 -2.73
CA LEU A 38 12.98 -8.25 -1.42
C LEU A 38 11.96 -9.31 -1.02
N ASN A 39 12.08 -9.80 0.23
CA ASN A 39 11.10 -10.73 0.79
C ASN A 39 9.93 -9.96 1.41
N ILE A 40 8.81 -9.89 0.71
CA ILE A 40 7.58 -9.28 1.21
C ILE A 40 6.85 -10.28 2.12
N ALA A 41 6.76 -9.96 3.42
CA ALA A 41 6.06 -10.80 4.39
C ALA A 41 4.53 -10.59 4.37
N PHE A 42 4.10 -9.34 4.17
CA PHE A 42 2.68 -8.97 4.11
C PHE A 42 2.46 -7.77 3.20
N GLU A 43 1.28 -7.74 2.59
CA GLU A 43 0.79 -6.62 1.79
C GLU A 43 -0.43 -5.98 2.48
N PHE A 44 -0.43 -4.65 2.55
CA PHE A 44 -1.44 -3.85 3.21
C PHE A 44 -2.00 -2.83 2.23
N ILE A 45 -3.32 -2.71 2.20
CA ILE A 45 -4.03 -1.81 1.29
C ILE A 45 -4.92 -0.89 2.11
N GLU A 46 -4.76 0.42 1.97
CA GLU A 46 -5.59 1.40 2.65
C GLU A 46 -6.34 2.30 1.66
N LYS A 47 -7.67 2.25 1.69
CA LYS A 47 -8.55 3.20 0.99
C LYS A 47 -9.12 4.14 2.05
N GLN A 48 -8.72 5.41 2.02
CA GLN A 48 -9.24 6.37 2.99
C GLN A 48 -9.40 7.75 2.36
N SER A 49 -10.64 8.23 2.34
CA SER A 49 -11.00 9.60 1.99
C SER A 49 -10.33 10.62 2.93
N ALA A 50 -9.92 11.77 2.39
CA ALA A 50 -9.39 12.89 3.15
C ALA A 50 -10.35 13.45 4.23
N LYS A 51 -11.62 13.02 4.24
CA LYS A 51 -12.63 13.40 5.23
C LYS A 51 -12.46 12.76 6.60
N VAL A 52 -11.72 11.65 6.70
CA VAL A 52 -11.44 10.96 7.97
C VAL A 52 -9.94 11.01 8.22
N PRO A 53 -9.49 11.69 9.30
CA PRO A 53 -8.06 11.74 9.64
C PRO A 53 -7.56 10.39 10.15
N GLY A 54 -6.23 10.21 10.14
CA GLY A 54 -5.55 9.01 10.65
C GLY A 54 -5.11 8.05 9.55
N ARG A 55 -4.52 6.93 9.98
CA ARG A 55 -4.04 5.83 9.12
C ARG A 55 -4.20 4.49 9.86
N PRO A 56 -5.42 3.94 9.99
CA PRO A 56 -5.64 2.81 10.89
C PRO A 56 -4.87 1.55 10.47
N ILE A 57 -4.73 1.28 9.16
CA ILE A 57 -4.01 0.10 8.66
C ILE A 57 -2.50 0.32 8.78
N PHE A 58 -2.01 1.51 8.44
CA PHE A 58 -0.61 1.86 8.69
C PHE A 58 -0.24 1.81 10.17
N ASN A 59 -1.10 2.32 11.06
CA ASN A 59 -0.87 2.26 12.50
C ASN A 59 -0.87 0.81 12.99
N LYS A 60 -1.72 -0.06 12.43
CA LYS A 60 -1.67 -1.50 12.72
C LYS A 60 -0.33 -2.08 12.26
N LEU A 61 0.11 -1.79 11.04
CA LEU A 61 1.40 -2.23 10.50
C LEU A 61 2.57 -1.86 11.42
N LEU A 62 2.57 -0.67 12.03
CA LEU A 62 3.63 -0.25 12.95
C LEU A 62 3.64 -1.01 14.28
N ASN A 63 2.56 -1.71 14.62
CA ASN A 63 2.44 -2.48 15.86
C ASN A 63 2.68 -3.99 15.65
N GLU A 64 3.04 -4.43 14.44
CA GLU A 64 3.40 -5.82 14.09
C GLU A 64 4.92 -5.99 14.05
#